data_AF-A0A950MV00-F1
#
_entry.id   AF-A0A950MV00-F1
#
_cell.length_a   1.000
_cell.length_b   1.000
_cell.length_c   1.000
_cell.angle_alpha   90.00
_cell.angle_beta   90.00
_cell.angle_gamma   90.00
#
_symmetry.space_group_name_H-M   'P 1'
#
loop_
_entity.id
_entity.type
_entity.pdbx_description
1 polymer ?
#
loop_
_entity_poly.entity_id
_entity_poly.type
_entity_poly.pdbx_seq_one_letter_code
_entity_poly.pdbx_strand_id
1 'polypeptide(L)'
;MRTLTCIAALSAALMMSHSALAASAVAKACRTDIRTQCGDEAKAGGAKLKDCMKKHFPDLSGDCQVAIIRAAAAGKACRADAKKLCADAKPGKGAECLKSHAADLSDGCKEAMAKAQEGGK
;
A
#
# COMPACT_ATOMS: atom_id res chain seq x y z
N MET A 1 -11.58 55.33 -17.63
CA MET A 1 -10.19 55.44 -18.10
C MET A 1 -9.29 55.12 -16.91
N ARG A 2 -8.44 54.10 -17.08
CA ARG A 2 -7.28 53.68 -16.25
C ARG A 2 -6.59 54.87 -15.57
N THR A 3 -6.17 54.87 -14.31
CA THR A 3 -5.32 53.97 -13.49
C THR A 3 -5.16 54.64 -12.10
N LEU A 4 -4.82 54.07 -10.94
CA LEU A 4 -3.62 53.31 -10.55
C LEU A 4 -3.74 52.93 -9.04
N THR A 5 -3.39 51.67 -8.70
CA THR A 5 -2.79 51.15 -7.44
C THR A 5 -3.43 51.37 -6.05
N CYS A 6 -3.78 50.28 -5.35
CA CYS A 6 -3.05 49.76 -4.16
C CYS A 6 -3.74 48.57 -3.45
N ILE A 7 -3.07 47.40 -3.49
CA ILE A 7 -2.80 46.44 -2.39
C ILE A 7 -3.98 45.89 -1.54
N ALA A 8 -4.31 44.60 -1.77
CA ALA A 8 -4.56 43.56 -0.76
C ALA A 8 -4.50 42.19 -1.48
N ALA A 9 -3.32 41.56 -1.58
CA ALA A 9 -2.82 40.59 -0.61
C ALA A 9 -3.66 39.29 -0.52
N LEU A 10 -3.00 38.18 -0.93
CA LEU A 10 -3.16 36.83 -0.38
C LEU A 10 -4.39 36.01 -0.84
N SER A 11 -4.40 35.59 -2.10
CA SER A 11 -5.18 34.41 -2.52
C SER A 11 -4.28 33.35 -3.13
N ALA A 12 -3.20 33.01 -2.45
CA ALA A 12 -2.55 31.71 -2.61
C ALA A 12 -3.41 30.67 -1.87
N ALA A 13 -4.58 30.35 -2.44
CA ALA A 13 -5.35 29.19 -2.04
C ALA A 13 -4.55 27.95 -2.46
N LEU A 14 -3.72 27.50 -1.52
CA LEU A 14 -2.95 26.27 -1.52
C LEU A 14 -3.93 25.11 -1.81
N MET A 15 -4.07 24.75 -3.08
CA MET A 15 -4.58 23.44 -3.48
C MET A 15 -3.52 22.42 -3.06
N MET A 16 -3.49 22.11 -1.76
CA MET A 16 -2.85 20.91 -1.22
C MET A 16 -3.65 19.75 -1.79
N SER A 17 -3.30 19.37 -3.02
CA SER A 17 -3.57 18.06 -3.60
C SER A 17 -3.05 17.05 -2.61
N HIS A 18 -3.95 16.57 -1.75
CA HIS A 18 -3.73 15.39 -0.96
C HIS A 18 -3.74 14.23 -1.94
N SER A 19 -2.64 14.05 -2.67
CA SER A 19 -2.25 12.77 -3.24
C SER A 19 -1.96 11.86 -2.06
N ALA A 20 -3.01 11.46 -1.35
CA ALA A 20 -2.97 10.28 -0.54
C ALA A 20 -2.72 9.15 -1.53
N LEU A 21 -1.44 8.79 -1.72
CA LEU A 21 -1.11 7.49 -2.27
C LEU A 21 -1.95 6.50 -1.48
N ALA A 22 -2.86 5.80 -2.17
CA ALA A 22 -3.75 4.84 -1.55
C ALA A 22 -2.88 3.82 -0.79
N ALA A 23 -2.73 4.01 0.52
CA ALA A 23 -1.96 3.12 1.36
C ALA A 23 -2.62 1.76 1.27
N SER A 24 -1.82 0.71 1.07
CA SER A 24 -2.36 -0.64 1.04
C SER A 24 -3.06 -0.96 2.37
N ALA A 25 -4.08 -1.82 2.34
CA ALA A 25 -4.80 -2.23 3.56
C ALA A 25 -3.83 -2.74 4.64
N VAL A 26 -2.76 -3.44 4.22
CA VAL A 26 -1.67 -3.88 5.09
C VAL A 26 -0.93 -2.69 5.72
N ALA A 27 -0.55 -1.69 4.92
CA ALA A 27 0.13 -0.50 5.44
C ALA A 27 -0.73 0.30 6.43
N LYS A 28 -2.06 0.31 6.25
CA LYS A 28 -2.99 0.93 7.21
C LYS A 28 -3.06 0.12 8.50
N ALA A 29 -3.34 -1.19 8.41
CA ALA A 29 -3.48 -2.07 9.57
C ALA A 29 -2.19 -2.13 10.41
N CYS A 30 -1.03 -2.14 9.75
CA CYS A 30 0.25 -2.29 10.41
C CYS A 30 0.95 -0.97 10.76
N ARG A 31 0.32 0.19 10.57
CA ARG A 31 0.99 1.49 10.72
C ARG A 31 1.60 1.69 12.11
N THR A 32 0.85 1.32 13.15
CA THR A 32 1.32 1.45 14.54
C THR A 32 2.39 0.41 14.83
N ASP A 33 2.16 -0.85 14.46
CA ASP A 33 3.10 -1.94 14.67
C ASP A 33 4.44 -1.71 13.99
N ILE A 34 4.44 -1.20 12.75
CA ILE A 34 5.67 -0.86 12.01
C ILE A 34 6.48 0.18 12.79
N ARG A 35 5.82 1.17 13.40
CA ARG A 35 6.49 2.23 14.15
C ARG A 35 7.07 1.72 15.47
N THR A 36 6.34 0.86 16.17
CA THR A 36 6.73 0.39 17.50
C THR A 36 7.70 -0.79 17.46
N GLN A 37 7.53 -1.70 16.49
CA GLN A 37 8.34 -2.92 16.39
C GLN A 37 9.56 -2.77 15.47
N CYS A 38 9.48 -1.93 14.42
CA CYS A 38 10.53 -1.87 13.39
C CYS A 38 11.41 -0.62 13.41
N GLY A 39 11.11 0.41 14.20
CA GLY A 39 11.98 1.58 14.39
C GLY A 39 12.53 2.15 13.07
N ASP A 40 13.86 2.21 12.95
CA ASP A 40 14.54 2.71 11.73
C ASP A 40 14.42 1.81 10.51
N GLU A 41 14.17 0.50 10.67
CA GLU A 41 13.94 -0.41 9.54
C GLU A 41 12.66 -0.06 8.77
N ALA A 42 11.70 0.62 9.43
CA ALA A 42 10.52 1.17 8.77
C ALA A 42 10.87 2.21 7.69
N LYS A 43 11.96 2.98 7.88
CA LYS A 43 12.40 4.02 6.93
C LYS A 43 13.01 3.43 5.66
N ALA A 44 13.68 2.28 5.79
CA ALA A 44 14.26 1.57 4.65
C ALA A 44 13.18 0.91 3.77
N GLY A 45 12.04 0.54 4.36
CA GLY A 45 10.97 -0.15 3.67
C GLY A 45 11.44 -1.49 3.07
N GLY A 46 10.79 -1.92 1.99
CA GLY A 46 11.24 -3.04 1.16
C GLY A 46 11.57 -4.32 1.95
N ALA A 47 12.75 -4.90 1.68
CA ALA A 47 13.18 -6.15 2.30
C ALA A 47 13.39 -6.04 3.81
N LYS A 48 14.01 -4.96 4.28
CA LYS A 48 14.30 -4.75 5.72
C LYS A 48 13.03 -4.67 6.55
N LEU A 49 12.06 -3.90 6.08
CA LEU A 49 10.75 -3.84 6.73
C LEU A 49 10.08 -5.23 6.75
N LYS A 50 10.15 -5.98 5.65
CA LYS A 50 9.58 -7.34 5.58
C LYS A 50 10.25 -8.29 6.58
N ASP A 51 11.58 -8.26 6.70
CA ASP A 51 12.32 -9.08 7.65
C ASP A 51 11.98 -8.71 9.10
N CYS A 52 11.92 -7.42 9.43
CA CYS A 52 11.45 -6.98 10.74
C CYS A 52 10.03 -7.49 11.04
N MET A 53 9.08 -7.27 10.14
CA MET A 53 7.69 -7.69 10.34
C MET A 53 7.56 -9.21 10.48
N LYS A 54 8.41 -9.98 9.81
CA LYS A 54 8.45 -11.44 9.97
C LYS A 54 8.99 -11.84 11.35
N LYS A 55 10.05 -11.18 11.81
CA LYS A 55 10.66 -11.43 13.14
C LYS A 55 9.70 -11.08 14.27
N HIS A 56 8.98 -9.97 14.13
CA HIS A 56 8.06 -9.43 15.14
C HIS A 56 6.60 -9.81 14.90
N PHE A 57 6.30 -10.72 13.97
CA PHE A 57 4.94 -11.14 13.65
C PHE A 57 4.05 -11.45 14.88
N PRO A 58 4.51 -12.23 15.89
CA PRO A 58 3.70 -12.51 17.08
C PRO A 58 3.44 -11.28 17.95
N ASP A 59 4.27 -10.24 17.86
CA ASP A 59 4.16 -8.99 18.64
C ASP A 59 3.30 -7.92 17.93
N LEU A 60 2.86 -8.18 16.68
CA LEU A 60 1.99 -7.27 15.94
C LEU A 60 0.56 -7.35 16.45
N SER A 61 -0.19 -6.26 16.29
CA SER A 61 -1.64 -6.22 16.50
C SER A 61 -2.37 -7.31 15.70
N GLY A 62 -3.48 -7.82 16.25
CA GLY A 62 -4.29 -8.85 15.59
C GLY A 62 -4.73 -8.43 14.19
N ASP A 63 -5.12 -7.17 14.01
CA ASP A 63 -5.49 -6.62 12.71
C ASP A 63 -4.33 -6.61 11.72
N CYS A 64 -3.12 -6.24 12.16
CA CYS A 64 -1.93 -6.30 11.33
C CYS A 64 -1.56 -7.74 10.95
N GLN A 65 -1.62 -8.68 11.89
CA GLN A 65 -1.38 -10.10 11.63
C GLN A 65 -2.35 -10.64 10.58
N VAL A 66 -3.65 -10.37 10.74
CA VAL A 66 -4.70 -10.78 9.79
C VAL A 66 -4.46 -10.16 8.41
N ALA A 67 -4.10 -8.88 8.35
CA ALA A 67 -3.80 -8.21 7.09
C ALA A 67 -2.61 -8.85 6.37
N ILE A 68 -1.53 -9.19 7.08
CA ILE A 68 -0.36 -9.88 6.52
C ILE A 68 -0.73 -11.28 6.03
N ILE A 69 -1.51 -12.05 6.81
CA ILE A 69 -1.95 -13.40 6.43
C ILE A 69 -2.77 -13.35 5.14
N ARG A 70 -3.74 -12.44 5.06
CA ARG A 70 -4.58 -12.25 3.86
C ARG A 70 -3.75 -11.83 2.65
N ALA A 71 -2.83 -10.89 2.82
CA ALA A 71 -1.92 -10.48 1.75
C ALA A 71 -1.01 -11.63 1.28
N ALA A 72 -0.52 -12.46 2.20
CA ALA A 72 0.27 -13.64 1.88
C ALA A 72 -0.56 -14.74 1.19
N ALA A 73 -1.85 -14.86 1.49
CA ALA A 73 -2.77 -15.75 0.79
C ALA A 73 -3.02 -15.25 -0.65
N ALA A 74 -3.34 -13.98 -0.82
CA ALA A 74 -3.50 -13.36 -2.14
C ALA A 74 -2.23 -13.48 -3.00
N GLY A 75 -1.06 -13.22 -2.43
CA GLY A 75 0.22 -13.39 -3.14
C GLY A 75 0.48 -14.81 -3.60
N LYS A 76 0.00 -15.83 -2.86
CA LYS A 76 0.09 -17.23 -3.27
C LYS A 76 -0.89 -17.55 -4.41
N ALA A 77 -2.15 -17.13 -4.29
CA ALA A 77 -3.17 -17.34 -5.32
C ALA A 77 -2.78 -16.67 -6.65
N CYS A 78 -2.22 -15.46 -6.58
CA CYS A 78 -1.84 -14.66 -7.74
C CYS A 78 -0.45 -14.98 -8.29
N ARG A 79 0.24 -16.03 -7.81
CA ARG A 79 1.66 -16.26 -8.15
C ARG A 79 1.87 -16.58 -9.63
N ALA A 80 0.94 -17.33 -10.23
CA ALA A 80 0.97 -17.65 -11.66
C ALA A 80 0.66 -16.41 -12.52
N ASP A 81 -0.40 -15.69 -12.16
CA ASP A 81 -0.78 -14.44 -12.83
C ASP A 81 0.34 -13.40 -12.76
N ALA A 82 0.96 -13.21 -11.58
CA ALA A 82 2.08 -12.30 -11.41
C ALA A 82 3.29 -12.70 -12.27
N LYS A 83 3.56 -13.99 -12.42
CA LYS A 83 4.66 -14.45 -13.30
C LYS A 83 4.37 -14.17 -14.77
N LYS A 84 3.12 -14.32 -15.21
CA LYS A 84 2.71 -14.13 -16.61
C LYS A 84 2.56 -12.66 -16.97
N LEU A 85 1.96 -11.87 -16.09
CA LEU A 85 1.48 -10.51 -16.37
C LEU A 85 2.40 -9.43 -15.80
N CYS A 86 3.22 -9.77 -14.79
CA CYS A 86 4.02 -8.83 -14.02
C CYS A 86 5.50 -9.21 -13.95
N ALA A 87 6.04 -9.92 -14.95
CA ALA A 87 7.43 -10.35 -14.96
C ALA A 87 8.43 -9.18 -14.83
N ASP A 88 8.11 -8.04 -15.46
CA ASP A 88 8.94 -6.82 -15.45
C ASP A 88 8.59 -5.84 -14.33
N ALA A 89 7.70 -6.24 -13.41
CA ALA A 89 7.31 -5.37 -12.30
C ALA A 89 8.49 -5.17 -11.34
N LYS A 90 8.78 -3.90 -11.03
CA LYS A 90 9.79 -3.53 -10.03
C LYS A 90 9.49 -4.20 -8.67
N PRO A 91 10.52 -4.55 -7.87
CA PRO A 91 10.33 -5.04 -6.51
C PRO A 91 9.40 -4.12 -5.71
N GLY A 92 8.44 -4.70 -5.00
CA GLY A 92 7.43 -3.96 -4.23
C GLY A 92 6.25 -3.42 -5.05
N LYS A 93 6.25 -3.52 -6.39
CA LYS A 93 5.15 -3.04 -7.25
C LYS A 93 4.23 -4.13 -7.79
N GLY A 94 4.42 -5.39 -7.39
CA GLY A 94 3.60 -6.50 -7.86
C GLY A 94 2.10 -6.33 -7.60
N ALA A 95 1.73 -5.74 -6.46
CA ALA A 95 0.32 -5.48 -6.13
C ALA A 95 -0.33 -4.40 -7.02
N GLU A 96 0.42 -3.35 -7.39
CA GLU A 96 -0.04 -2.37 -8.39
C GLU A 96 -0.16 -3.01 -9.77
N CYS A 97 0.84 -3.80 -10.18
CA CYS A 97 0.79 -4.48 -11.47
C CYS A 97 -0.42 -5.42 -11.58
N LEU A 98 -0.65 -6.28 -10.58
CA LEU A 98 -1.80 -7.17 -10.56
C LEU A 98 -3.14 -6.40 -10.63
N LYS A 99 -3.25 -5.22 -9.98
CA LYS A 99 -4.43 -4.37 -10.11
C LYS A 99 -4.62 -3.83 -11.54
N SER A 100 -3.55 -3.40 -12.21
CA SER A 100 -3.63 -2.94 -13.60
C SER A 100 -4.04 -4.07 -14.57
N HIS A 101 -3.78 -5.32 -14.20
CA HIS A 101 -4.16 -6.50 -14.96
C HIS A 101 -5.41 -7.20 -14.41
N ALA A 102 -6.22 -6.54 -13.57
CA ALA A 102 -7.33 -7.17 -12.85
C ALA A 102 -8.30 -7.98 -13.74
N ALA A 103 -8.52 -7.55 -14.98
CA ALA A 103 -9.37 -8.25 -15.93
C ALA A 103 -8.79 -9.60 -16.40
N ASP A 104 -7.46 -9.70 -16.56
CA ASP A 104 -6.75 -10.89 -17.09
C ASP A 104 -6.38 -11.89 -15.98
N LEU A 105 -6.60 -11.53 -14.71
CA LEU A 105 -6.32 -12.42 -13.58
C LEU A 105 -7.22 -13.66 -13.60
N SER A 106 -6.65 -14.79 -13.18
CA SER A 106 -7.41 -16.00 -12.85
C SER A 106 -8.49 -15.73 -11.78
N ASP A 107 -9.57 -16.52 -11.81
CA ASP A 107 -10.66 -16.39 -10.83
C ASP A 107 -10.16 -16.55 -9.39
N GLY A 108 -9.24 -17.49 -9.16
CA GLY A 108 -8.63 -17.70 -7.85
C GLY A 108 -7.85 -16.48 -7.36
N CYS A 109 -7.12 -15.79 -8.24
CA CYS A 109 -6.42 -14.56 -7.87
C CYS A 109 -7.41 -13.40 -7.62
N LYS A 110 -8.44 -13.25 -8.45
CA LYS A 110 -9.51 -12.23 -8.28
C LYS A 110 -10.19 -12.38 -6.92
N GLU A 111 -10.62 -13.58 -6.58
CA GLU A 111 -11.27 -13.86 -5.30
C GLU A 111 -10.34 -13.56 -4.12
N ALA A 112 -9.09 -14.01 -4.18
CA ALA A 112 -8.14 -13.80 -3.10
C ALA A 112 -7.79 -12.31 -2.91
N MET A 113 -7.70 -11.54 -4.00
CA MET A 113 -7.52 -10.09 -3.93
C MET A 113 -8.72 -9.40 -3.28
N ALA A 114 -9.94 -9.78 -3.65
CA ALA A 114 -11.15 -9.23 -3.02
C ALA A 114 -11.14 -9.49 -1.51
N LYS A 115 -10.89 -10.74 -1.08
CA LYS A 115 -10.80 -11.10 0.35
C LYS A 115 -9.70 -10.35 1.11
N ALA A 116 -8.59 -10.01 0.44
CA ALA A 116 -7.51 -9.25 1.05
C ALA A 116 -7.89 -7.78 1.33
N GLN A 117 -8.90 -7.23 0.65
CA GLN A 117 -9.37 -5.85 0.84
C GLN A 117 -10.40 -5.71 1.98
N GLU A 118 -11.03 -6.80 2.42
CA GLU A 118 -12.13 -6.80 3.40
C GLU A 118 -11.71 -6.45 4.84
N GLY A 119 -10.42 -6.23 5.13
CA GLY A 119 -9.90 -5.92 6.47
C GLY A 119 -9.56 -4.45 6.71
N GLY A 120 -9.87 -3.56 5.77
CA GLY A 120 -9.43 -2.15 5.80
C GLY A 120 -10.41 -1.13 6.37
N LYS A 121 -11.50 -1.56 7.00
CA LYS A 121 -12.48 -0.67 7.65
C LYS A 121 -11.86 -0.04 8.90
#